data_AF-A0A6A0I686-F1
#
_entry.id   AF-A0A6A0I686-F1
#
_cell.length_a   1.000
_cell.length_b   1.000
_cell.length_c   1.000
_cell.angle_alpha   90.00
_cell.angle_beta   90.00
_cell.angle_gamma   90.00
#
_symmetry.space_group_name_H-M   'P 1'
#
loop_
_entity.id
_entity.type
_entity.pdbx_description
1 polymer ?
#
loop_
_entity_poly.entity_id
_entity_poly.type
_entity_poly.pdbx_seq_one_letter_code
_entity_poly.pdbx_strand_id
1 'polypeptide(L)'
;MSLNMNCKKAEKYLAAYVDGELRGWWRRRAFVKHLEKCVLCQKMVEIQKQIKNLLHAKVHRIKEPDELGAKIHHALESEWH
;
A
#
# COMPACT_ATOMS: atom_id res chain seq x y z
N MET A 1 4.50 -16.33 -19.40
CA MET A 1 3.17 -15.67 -19.50
C MET A 1 3.36 -14.16 -19.47
N SER A 2 3.10 -13.47 -20.59
CA SER A 2 3.12 -12.01 -20.64
C SER A 2 1.83 -11.48 -20.00
N LEU A 3 1.92 -10.93 -18.80
CA LEU A 3 0.79 -10.27 -18.13
C LEU A 3 0.55 -8.92 -18.81
N ASN A 4 -0.21 -8.93 -19.91
CA ASN A 4 -0.64 -7.69 -20.53
C ASN A 4 -1.67 -7.01 -19.61
N MET A 5 -1.25 -5.90 -18.99
CA MET A 5 -2.00 -5.11 -18.01
C MET A 5 -2.75 -3.98 -18.73
N ASN A 6 -4.05 -3.86 -18.48
CA ASN A 6 -4.92 -2.80 -19.02
C ASN A 6 -5.71 -2.14 -17.88
N CYS A 7 -6.39 -1.04 -18.15
CA CYS A 7 -7.10 -0.27 -17.12
C CYS A 7 -8.12 -1.12 -16.36
N LYS A 8 -8.87 -1.99 -17.04
CA LYS A 8 -9.87 -2.89 -16.43
C LYS A 8 -9.24 -3.90 -15.45
N LYS A 9 -8.05 -4.41 -15.75
CA LYS A 9 -7.30 -5.27 -14.82
C LYS A 9 -6.63 -4.47 -13.71
N ALA A 10 -6.12 -3.28 -14.03
CA ALA A 10 -5.49 -2.39 -13.07
C ALA A 10 -6.49 -1.97 -11.98
N GLU A 11 -7.71 -1.59 -12.34
CA GLU A 11 -8.78 -1.24 -11.41
C GLU A 11 -9.01 -2.34 -10.35
N LYS A 12 -9.00 -3.62 -10.76
CA LYS A 12 -9.14 -4.76 -9.84
C LYS A 12 -8.00 -4.92 -8.83
N TYR A 13 -6.81 -4.40 -9.14
CA TYR A 13 -5.62 -4.49 -8.30
C TYR A 13 -5.35 -3.21 -7.51
N LEU A 14 -6.14 -2.18 -7.71
CA LEU A 14 -5.85 -0.83 -7.23
C LEU A 14 -5.89 -0.76 -5.69
N ALA A 15 -6.95 -1.29 -5.07
CA ALA A 15 -7.07 -1.37 -3.62
C ALA A 15 -5.95 -2.20 -2.99
N ALA A 16 -5.74 -3.42 -3.50
CA ALA A 16 -4.66 -4.29 -3.04
C ALA A 16 -3.27 -3.64 -3.18
N TYR A 17 -3.05 -2.84 -4.23
CA TYR A 17 -1.80 -2.10 -4.38
C TYR A 17 -1.65 -0.98 -3.34
N VAL A 18 -2.69 -0.19 -3.10
CA VAL A 18 -2.70 0.90 -2.10
C VAL A 18 -2.56 0.37 -0.68
N ASP A 19 -3.06 -0.84 -0.42
CA ASP A 19 -2.95 -1.51 0.88
C ASP A 19 -1.67 -2.30 1.09
N GLY A 20 -0.83 -2.42 0.06
CA GLY A 20 0.41 -3.22 0.13
C GLY A 20 0.16 -4.72 -0.02
N GLU A 21 -1.08 -5.15 -0.21
CA GLU A 21 -1.54 -6.54 -0.33
C GLU A 21 -1.50 -7.11 -1.76
N LEU A 22 -0.96 -6.37 -2.74
CA LEU A 22 -0.86 -6.86 -4.12
C LEU A 22 0.22 -7.95 -4.25
N ARG A 23 -0.20 -9.21 -4.08
CA ARG A 23 0.68 -10.38 -4.15
C ARG A 23 1.10 -10.74 -5.58
N GLY A 24 2.30 -11.34 -5.68
CA GLY A 24 2.89 -11.84 -6.92
C GLY A 24 3.78 -10.80 -7.60
N TRP A 25 5.08 -11.08 -7.66
CA TRP A 25 6.08 -10.14 -8.18
C TRP A 25 5.78 -9.65 -9.61
N TRP A 26 5.46 -10.57 -10.52
CA TRP A 26 5.13 -10.24 -11.91
C TRP A 26 3.87 -9.37 -12.03
N ARG A 27 2.88 -9.59 -11.17
CA ARG A 27 1.63 -8.80 -11.14
C ARG A 27 1.91 -7.39 -10.67
N ARG A 28 2.67 -7.24 -9.58
CA ARG A 28 3.09 -5.94 -9.07
C ARG A 28 3.90 -5.18 -10.11
N ARG A 29 4.86 -5.85 -10.76
CA ARG A 29 5.67 -5.24 -11.83
C ARG A 29 4.83 -4.81 -13.03
N ALA A 30 3.89 -5.64 -13.48
CA ALA A 30 3.00 -5.29 -14.59
C ALA A 30 2.05 -4.13 -14.24
N PHE A 31 1.57 -4.07 -12.99
CA PHE A 31 0.76 -2.97 -12.48
C PHE A 31 1.54 -1.65 -12.46
N VAL A 32 2.75 -1.66 -11.88
CA VAL A 32 3.63 -0.48 -11.82
C VAL A 32 3.98 0.02 -13.23
N LYS A 33 4.36 -0.87 -14.16
CA LYS A 33 4.60 -0.51 -15.57
C LYS A 33 3.38 0.09 -16.26
N HIS A 34 2.17 -0.35 -15.90
CA HIS A 34 0.94 0.24 -16.42
C HIS A 34 0.73 1.66 -15.85
N LEU A 35 0.96 1.84 -14.55
CA LEU A 35 0.87 3.15 -13.91
C LEU A 35 1.84 4.15 -14.53
N GLU A 36 3.06 3.77 -14.92
CA GLU A 36 4.00 4.65 -15.62
C GLU A 36 3.44 5.27 -16.91
N LYS A 37 2.45 4.61 -17.54
CA LYS A 37 1.91 5.00 -18.85
C LYS A 37 0.47 5.49 -18.82
N CYS A 38 -0.27 5.24 -17.74
CA CYS A 38 -1.70 5.53 -17.67
C CYS A 38 -2.04 6.56 -16.58
N VAL A 39 -2.23 7.81 -16.98
CA VAL A 39 -2.57 8.92 -16.09
C VAL A 39 -3.89 8.68 -15.34
N LEU A 40 -4.88 8.04 -15.96
CA LEU A 40 -6.15 7.76 -15.30
C LEU A 40 -5.97 6.79 -14.12
N CYS A 41 -5.22 5.70 -14.30
CA CYS A 41 -4.96 4.76 -13.22
C CYS A 41 -4.03 5.36 -12.14
N GLN A 42 -3.09 6.24 -12.51
CA GLN A 42 -2.31 7.02 -11.53
C GLN A 42 -3.23 7.88 -10.65
N LYS A 43 -4.16 8.63 -11.25
CA LYS A 43 -5.12 9.45 -10.51
C LYS A 43 -6.00 8.62 -9.58
N MET A 44 -6.46 7.45 -10.03
CA MET A 44 -7.24 6.55 -9.18
C MET A 44 -6.45 6.06 -7.97
N VAL A 45 -5.17 5.68 -8.14
CA VAL A 45 -4.28 5.31 -7.04
C VAL A 45 -4.14 6.46 -6.05
N GLU A 46 -3.95 7.67 -6.54
CA GLU A 46 -3.81 8.86 -5.71
C GLU A 46 -5.08 9.15 -4.89
N ILE A 47 -6.25 9.09 -5.53
CA ILE A 47 -7.55 9.24 -4.84
C ILE A 47 -7.69 8.20 -3.73
N GLN A 48 -7.36 6.93 -3.98
CA GLN A 48 -7.46 5.89 -2.94
C GLN A 48 -6.46 6.10 -1.80
N LYS A 49 -5.24 6.60 -2.08
CA LYS A 49 -4.29 6.98 -1.02
C LYS A 49 -4.84 8.13 -0.17
N GLN A 50 -5.45 9.12 -0.79
CA GLN A 50 -6.07 10.24 -0.08
C GLN A 50 -7.21 9.76 0.83
N ILE A 51 -8.09 8.90 0.32
CA ILE A 51 -9.17 8.29 1.11
C ILE A 51 -8.59 7.50 2.29
N LYS A 52 -7.58 6.66 2.06
CA LYS A 52 -6.89 5.90 3.11
C LYS A 52 -6.32 6.83 4.19
N ASN A 53 -5.67 7.92 3.79
CA ASN A 53 -5.11 8.89 4.74
C ASN A 53 -6.22 9.60 5.54
N LEU A 54 -7.34 9.96 4.91
CA LEU A 54 -8.49 10.54 5.60
C LEU A 54 -9.09 9.56 6.62
N LEU A 55 -9.19 8.28 6.28
CA LEU A 55 -9.63 7.24 7.21
C LEU A 55 -8.65 7.12 8.39
N HIS A 56 -7.34 7.03 8.12
CA HIS A 56 -6.31 6.96 9.16
C HIS A 56 -6.28 8.19 10.08
N ALA A 57 -6.67 9.37 9.58
CA ALA A 57 -6.75 10.59 10.37
C ALA A 57 -8.01 10.65 11.25
N LYS A 58 -9.11 10.02 10.82
CA LYS A 58 -10.40 10.06 11.52
C LYS A 58 -10.68 8.86 12.42
N VAL A 59 -10.06 7.72 12.12
CA VAL A 59 -10.20 6.51 12.93
C VAL A 59 -9.49 6.71 14.26
N HIS A 60 -10.20 6.47 15.36
CA HIS A 60 -9.64 6.51 16.70
C HIS A 60 -8.49 5.50 16.79
N ARG A 61 -7.28 5.99 17.06
CA ARG A 61 -6.14 5.11 17.33
C ARG A 61 -6.30 4.53 18.71
N ILE A 62 -6.34 3.21 18.78
CA ILE A 62 -6.25 2.49 20.04
C ILE A 62 -4.81 2.70 20.53
N LYS A 63 -4.66 3.26 21.74
CA LYS A 63 -3.36 3.36 22.40
C LYS A 63 -2.83 1.93 22.57
N GLU A 64 -1.60 1.70 22.11
CA GLU A 64 -0.92 0.45 22.35
C GLU A 64 -0.75 0.19 23.86
N PRO A 65 -0.76 -1.07 24.31
CA PRO A 65 -0.34 -1.40 25.66
C PRO A 65 1.11 -0.93 25.91
N ASP A 66 1.38 -0.36 27.09
CA ASP A 66 2.69 0.22 27.40
C ASP A 66 3.83 -0.81 27.25
N GLU A 67 3.58 -2.08 27.59
CA GLU A 67 4.53 -3.17 27.39
C GLU A 67 4.90 -3.41 25.92
N LEU A 68 3.93 -3.24 25.00
CA LEU A 68 4.17 -3.42 23.57
C LEU A 68 5.02 -2.27 23.02
N GLY A 69 4.73 -1.03 23.45
CA GLY A 69 5.54 0.14 23.10
C GLY A 69 6.99 -0.01 23.54
N ALA A 70 7.21 -0.45 24.79
CA ALA A 70 8.55 -0.69 25.33
C ALA A 70 9.31 -1.79 24.55
N LYS A 71 8.64 -2.89 24.20
CA LYS A 71 9.24 -3.96 23.39
C LYS A 71 9.65 -3.49 21.99
N ILE A 72 8.79 -2.71 21.34
CA ILE A 72 9.09 -2.16 20.00
C ILE A 72 10.27 -1.20 20.08
N HIS A 73 10.31 -0.31 21.07
CA HIS A 73 11.43 0.63 21.24
C HIS A 73 12.76 -0.08 21.46
N HIS A 74 12.79 -1.06 22.37
CA HIS A 74 14.00 -1.85 22.64
C HIS A 74 14.46 -2.61 21.40
N ALA A 75 13.54 -3.21 20.63
CA ALA A 75 13.88 -3.93 19.40
C ALA A 75 14.52 -2.98 18.38
N LEU A 76 13.95 -1.78 18.19
CA LEU A 76 14.49 -0.77 17.28
C LEU A 76 15.85 -0.24 17.71
N GLU A 77 16.15 -0.13 19.00
CA GLU A 77 17.47 0.29 19.49
C GLU A 77 18.52 -0.81 19.37
N SER A 78 18.12 -2.08 19.56
CA SER A 78 19.02 -3.23 19.48
C SER A 78 19.43 -3.63 18.06
N GLU A 79 18.68 -3.25 17.01
CA GLU A 79 19.02 -3.55 15.60
C GLU A 79 20.10 -2.61 15.02
N TRP A 80 20.54 -1.59 15.75
CA TRP A 80 21.59 -0.64 15.32
C TRP A 80 22.95 -0.87 15.99
N HIS A 81 23.10 -1.98 16.73
CA HIS A 81 24.35 -2.45 17.33
C HIS A 81 24.72 -3.85 16.83
#